data_AF-A0A8S3DXG0-F1
#
_entry.id   AF-A0A8S3DXG0-F1
#
_cell.length_a   1.000
_cell.length_b   1.000
_cell.length_c   1.000
_cell.angle_alpha   90.00
_cell.angle_beta   90.00
_cell.angle_gamma   90.00
#
_symmetry.space_group_name_H-M   'P 1'
#
loop_
_entity.id
_entity.type
_entity.pdbx_description
1 polymer ?
#
loop_
_entity_poly.entity_id
_entity_poly.type
_entity_poly.pdbx_seq_one_letter_code
_entity_poly.pdbx_strand_id
1 'polypeptide(L)'
;MSLSSSSSFCFIERKQTHLYAYYLLLLLKDDHARIRLANNGDDDYINASPITDSDPKCKYIATQGPMPNTTNAFWQMVWEQGSCVIVALTRPIENGITMCHHYWPVEGSARFNDFEVNLVSEHIWSDDYLVRSFYLKNVQTMETRTVTQFHFLTWGELNNPPSAKVLLDFRR
;
A
#
# COMPACT_ATOMS: atom_id res chain seq x y z
N MET A 1 -13.94 -5.01 -27.97
CA MET A 1 -12.61 -4.54 -27.54
C MET A 1 -12.58 -4.64 -26.03
N SER A 2 -11.73 -5.49 -25.51
CA SER A 2 -11.66 -5.94 -24.12
C SER A 2 -10.91 -4.93 -23.24
N LEU A 3 -11.54 -4.49 -22.16
CA LEU A 3 -10.86 -3.95 -20.98
C LEU A 3 -11.39 -4.72 -19.77
N SER A 4 -10.75 -5.85 -19.45
CA SER A 4 -10.85 -6.43 -18.13
C SER A 4 -9.71 -5.88 -17.30
N SER A 5 -10.00 -5.02 -16.33
CA SER A 5 -9.03 -4.58 -15.33
C SER A 5 -9.70 -4.65 -13.97
N SER A 6 -9.64 -5.83 -13.37
CA SER A 6 -9.89 -6.00 -11.93
C SER A 6 -8.85 -5.17 -11.20
N SER A 7 -9.27 -4.04 -10.62
CA SER A 7 -8.39 -3.15 -9.88
C SER A 7 -8.42 -3.61 -8.42
N SER A 8 -7.39 -4.32 -7.98
CA SER A 8 -7.17 -4.61 -6.56
C SER A 8 -6.63 -3.34 -5.89
N PHE A 9 -7.30 -2.86 -4.85
CA PHE A 9 -6.88 -1.67 -4.10
C PHE A 9 -6.08 -2.10 -2.85
N CYS A 10 -4.83 -1.68 -2.74
CA CYS A 10 -3.99 -1.94 -1.57
C CYS A 10 -4.10 -0.79 -0.57
N PHE A 11 -4.40 -1.11 0.68
CA PHE A 11 -4.54 -0.18 1.79
C PHE A 11 -3.39 -0.40 2.78
N ILE A 12 -2.63 0.65 3.07
CA ILE A 12 -1.58 0.65 4.08
C ILE A 12 -2.15 1.31 5.34
N GLU A 13 -2.30 0.52 6.40
CA GLU A 13 -2.91 0.92 7.65
C GLU A 13 -1.90 1.53 8.64
N ARG A 14 -2.38 2.53 9.41
CA ARG A 14 -1.71 3.17 10.55
C ARG A 14 -1.77 2.31 11.81
N LYS A 15 -0.65 2.21 12.54
CA LYS A 15 -0.65 1.85 13.97
C LYS A 15 -1.07 3.07 14.82
N GLN A 16 -2.33 3.25 15.20
CA GLN A 16 -2.64 4.03 16.42
C GLN A 16 -4.04 3.82 17.03
N THR A 17 -4.11 4.04 18.35
CA THR A 17 -5.15 3.67 19.33
C THR A 17 -5.16 2.19 19.69
N HIS A 18 -4.67 1.86 20.89
CA HIS A 18 -4.46 0.49 21.38
C HIS A 18 -5.62 -0.45 21.03
N LEU A 19 -6.88 -0.04 21.21
CA LEU A 19 -8.06 -0.89 20.97
C LEU A 19 -8.31 -1.26 19.48
N TYR A 20 -8.34 -0.30 18.56
CA TYR A 20 -8.57 -0.59 17.13
C TYR A 20 -7.36 -1.24 16.47
N ALA A 21 -6.15 -0.84 16.88
CA ALA A 21 -4.92 -1.52 16.49
C ALA A 21 -4.96 -2.98 16.94
N TYR A 22 -5.51 -3.34 18.10
CA TYR A 22 -5.68 -4.75 18.49
C TYR A 22 -6.65 -5.49 17.56
N TYR A 23 -7.81 -4.91 17.22
CA TYR A 23 -8.80 -5.57 16.33
C TYR A 23 -8.29 -5.75 14.89
N LEU A 24 -7.60 -4.76 14.31
CA LEU A 24 -7.02 -4.90 12.97
C LEU A 24 -5.72 -5.71 12.97
N LEU A 25 -4.89 -5.63 14.02
CA LEU A 25 -3.76 -6.55 14.19
C LEU A 25 -4.24 -8.00 14.36
N LEU A 26 -5.42 -8.23 14.95
CA LEU A 26 -6.07 -9.54 14.96
C LEU A 26 -6.49 -9.98 13.55
N LEU A 27 -7.06 -9.07 12.74
CA LEU A 27 -7.40 -9.35 11.32
C LEU A 27 -6.16 -9.64 10.47
N LEU A 28 -5.05 -8.94 10.73
CA LEU A 28 -3.78 -9.10 10.03
C LEU A 28 -3.00 -10.36 10.46
N LYS A 29 -3.29 -10.88 11.66
CA LYS A 29 -2.69 -12.10 12.23
C LYS A 29 -3.52 -13.36 12.02
N ASP A 30 -4.67 -13.28 11.36
CA ASP A 30 -5.46 -14.48 11.06
C ASP A 30 -4.78 -15.30 9.96
N ASP A 31 -4.09 -16.37 10.36
CA ASP A 31 -3.39 -17.29 9.47
C ASP A 31 -4.30 -17.97 8.43
N HIS A 32 -5.61 -18.02 8.68
CA HIS A 32 -6.58 -18.61 7.76
C HIS A 32 -6.97 -17.67 6.62
N ALA A 33 -6.75 -16.36 6.77
CA ALA A 33 -7.12 -15.35 5.77
C ALA A 33 -5.93 -14.57 5.19
N ARG A 34 -4.70 -14.74 5.68
CA ARG A 34 -3.54 -13.94 5.25
C ARG A 34 -3.18 -14.07 3.76
N ILE A 35 -2.63 -13.00 3.19
CA ILE A 35 -1.95 -13.04 1.89
C ILE A 35 -0.66 -13.87 2.02
N ARG A 36 -0.40 -14.74 1.03
CA ARG A 36 0.82 -15.55 0.94
C ARG A 36 1.55 -15.19 -0.34
N LEU A 37 2.86 -14.96 -0.22
CA LEU A 37 3.71 -14.64 -1.37
C LEU A 37 4.19 -15.92 -2.05
N ALA A 38 4.29 -15.90 -3.37
CA ALA A 38 4.86 -17.00 -4.12
C ALA A 38 6.38 -17.02 -3.93
N ASN A 39 6.89 -18.00 -3.18
CA ASN A 39 8.33 -18.12 -2.90
C ASN A 39 8.95 -19.41 -3.42
N ASN A 40 10.21 -19.32 -3.84
CA ASN A 40 11.09 -20.43 -4.21
C ASN A 40 11.94 -20.93 -3.01
N GLY A 41 11.42 -20.88 -1.78
CA GLY A 41 12.10 -21.41 -0.59
C GLY A 41 12.31 -20.44 0.59
N ASP A 42 11.93 -19.16 0.46
CA ASP A 42 11.97 -18.16 1.54
C ASP A 42 10.61 -18.02 2.28
N ASP A 43 10.60 -17.28 3.39
CA ASP A 43 9.41 -16.94 4.20
C ASP A 43 8.29 -16.32 3.35
N ASP A 44 7.15 -17.00 3.23
CA ASP A 44 5.97 -16.57 2.44
C ASP A 44 5.15 -15.47 3.13
N TYR A 45 5.61 -15.03 4.31
CA TYR A 45 4.88 -14.15 5.18
C TYR A 45 4.99 -12.67 4.79
N ILE A 46 3.83 -12.05 4.68
CA ILE A 46 3.66 -10.60 4.79
C ILE A 46 2.48 -10.32 5.71
N ASN A 47 2.59 -9.28 6.52
CA ASN A 47 1.52 -8.88 7.43
C ASN A 47 0.42 -8.13 6.65
N ALA A 48 -0.41 -8.89 5.94
CA ALA A 48 -1.46 -8.40 5.06
C ALA A 48 -2.64 -9.38 5.00
N SER A 49 -3.86 -8.83 4.98
CA SER A 49 -5.10 -9.59 4.88
C SER A 49 -6.01 -9.03 3.79
N PRO A 50 -6.64 -9.90 2.97
CA PRO A 50 -7.67 -9.50 2.04
C PRO A 50 -8.92 -9.06 2.83
N ILE A 51 -9.57 -8.01 2.34
CA ILE A 51 -10.89 -7.58 2.80
C ILE A 51 -11.83 -7.76 1.61
N THR A 52 -12.83 -8.62 1.81
CA THR A 52 -13.90 -8.86 0.83
C THR A 52 -15.11 -8.03 1.20
N ASP A 53 -15.56 -7.19 0.28
CA ASP A 53 -16.88 -6.57 0.36
C ASP A 53 -17.94 -7.52 -0.22
N SER A 54 -19.20 -7.18 0.01
CA SER A 54 -20.38 -7.77 -0.65
C SER A 54 -20.31 -7.74 -2.18
N ASP A 55 -19.60 -6.78 -2.77
CA ASP A 55 -19.27 -6.78 -4.19
C ASP A 55 -17.98 -7.60 -4.45
N PRO A 56 -18.06 -8.76 -5.13
CA PRO A 56 -16.90 -9.60 -5.41
C PRO A 56 -15.85 -8.94 -6.33
N LYS A 57 -16.19 -7.80 -6.96
CA LYS A 57 -15.26 -7.00 -7.77
C LYS A 57 -14.42 -6.04 -6.91
N CYS A 58 -14.88 -5.71 -5.71
CA CYS A 58 -14.18 -4.84 -4.78
C CYS A 58 -13.32 -5.69 -3.84
N LYS A 59 -12.04 -5.84 -4.20
CA LYS A 59 -11.05 -6.55 -3.38
C LYS A 59 -10.05 -5.56 -2.82
N TYR A 60 -9.94 -5.55 -1.51
CA TYR A 60 -8.95 -4.74 -0.81
C TYR A 60 -7.93 -5.63 -0.12
N ILE A 61 -6.74 -5.10 0.09
CA ILE A 61 -5.73 -5.72 0.96
C ILE A 61 -5.38 -4.70 2.02
N ALA A 62 -5.68 -4.99 3.28
CA ALA A 62 -5.13 -4.23 4.39
C ALA A 62 -3.75 -4.80 4.72
N THR A 63 -2.76 -3.93 4.85
CA THR A 63 -1.41 -4.32 5.27
C THR A 63 -0.80 -3.26 6.18
N GLN A 64 0.16 -3.65 7.00
CA GLN A 64 0.94 -2.70 7.78
C GLN A 64 1.82 -1.81 6.87
N GLY A 65 2.22 -0.64 7.37
CA GLY A 65 3.33 0.13 6.79
C GLY A 65 4.58 -0.74 6.62
N PRO A 66 5.22 -0.76 5.43
CA PRO A 66 6.45 -1.52 5.23
C PRO A 66 7.53 -1.18 6.25
N MET A 67 8.22 -2.21 6.75
CA MET A 67 9.41 -2.11 7.60
C MET A 67 10.66 -2.28 6.73
N PRO A 68 11.87 -1.90 7.22
CA PRO A 68 13.10 -2.03 6.43
C PRO A 68 13.28 -3.41 5.78
N ASN A 69 12.96 -4.48 6.51
CA ASN A 69 13.08 -5.87 6.07
C ASN A 69 11.86 -6.42 5.30
N THR A 70 10.78 -5.65 5.13
CA THR A 70 9.56 -6.12 4.42
C THR A 70 9.23 -5.29 3.18
N THR A 71 10.08 -4.34 2.78
CA THR A 71 9.87 -3.52 1.57
C THR A 71 9.87 -4.36 0.29
N ASN A 72 10.75 -5.36 0.21
CA ASN A 72 10.79 -6.30 -0.91
C ASN A 72 9.50 -7.12 -1.01
N ALA A 73 9.09 -7.73 0.11
CA ALA A 73 7.86 -8.49 0.21
C ALA A 73 6.62 -7.64 -0.14
N PHE A 74 6.62 -6.36 0.24
CA PHE A 74 5.54 -5.44 -0.11
C PHE A 74 5.39 -5.25 -1.63
N TRP A 75 6.48 -4.99 -2.36
CA TRP A 75 6.40 -4.85 -3.82
C TRP A 75 6.09 -6.17 -4.54
N GLN A 76 6.56 -7.29 -3.99
CA GLN A 76 6.16 -8.62 -4.45
C GLN A 76 4.65 -8.83 -4.29
N MET A 77 4.09 -8.48 -3.12
CA MET A 77 2.64 -8.54 -2.89
C MET A 77 1.88 -7.67 -3.90
N VAL A 78 2.31 -6.42 -4.11
CA VAL A 78 1.69 -5.51 -5.08
C VAL A 78 1.68 -6.13 -6.49
N TRP A 79 2.79 -6.77 -6.88
CA TRP A 79 2.90 -7.45 -8.16
C TRP A 79 2.00 -8.68 -8.24
N GLU A 80 2.12 -9.63 -7.32
CA GLU A 80 1.39 -10.90 -7.38
C GLU A 80 -0.13 -10.72 -7.29
N GLN A 81 -0.58 -9.73 -6.51
CA GLN A 81 -2.00 -9.43 -6.32
C GLN A 81 -2.60 -8.55 -7.43
N GLY A 82 -1.78 -8.11 -8.40
CA GLY A 82 -2.24 -7.25 -9.49
C GLY A 82 -2.66 -5.86 -9.02
N SER A 83 -2.16 -5.40 -7.87
CA SER A 83 -2.55 -4.12 -7.29
C SER A 83 -1.95 -2.97 -8.10
N CYS A 84 -2.82 -2.15 -8.71
CA CYS A 84 -2.44 -0.95 -9.44
C CYS A 84 -2.60 0.34 -8.62
N VAL A 85 -3.20 0.23 -7.42
CA VAL A 85 -3.42 1.37 -6.52
C VAL A 85 -2.92 1.04 -5.12
N ILE A 86 -2.19 1.99 -4.54
CA ILE A 86 -1.76 1.99 -3.14
C ILE A 86 -2.38 3.20 -2.45
N VAL A 87 -3.02 2.99 -1.31
CA VAL A 87 -3.52 4.05 -0.43
C VAL A 87 -2.67 4.06 0.83
N ALA A 88 -1.90 5.13 1.03
CA ALA A 88 -1.09 5.35 2.22
C ALA A 88 -1.75 6.40 3.11
N LEU A 89 -2.05 6.04 4.36
CA LEU A 89 -2.75 6.92 5.32
C LEU A 89 -1.85 7.49 6.43
N THR A 90 -0.55 7.32 6.33
CA THR A 90 0.40 7.78 7.36
C THR A 90 1.68 8.27 6.69
N ARG A 91 2.27 9.32 7.27
CA ARG A 91 3.59 9.79 6.86
C ARG A 91 4.66 8.81 7.38
N PRO A 92 5.81 8.68 6.70
CA PRO A 92 6.92 7.84 7.19
C PRO A 92 7.34 8.17 8.62
N ILE A 93 7.31 9.45 8.98
CA ILE A 93 7.63 9.95 10.32
C ILE A 93 6.50 10.87 10.78
N GLU A 94 5.99 10.64 12.00
CA GLU A 94 5.00 11.48 12.67
C GLU A 94 5.49 11.80 14.09
N ASN A 95 5.57 13.09 14.45
CA ASN A 95 6.05 13.53 15.77
C ASN A 95 7.40 12.91 16.20
N GLY A 96 8.31 12.69 15.25
CA GLY A 96 9.62 12.06 15.48
C GLY A 96 9.59 10.53 15.61
N ILE A 97 8.43 9.89 15.45
CA ILE A 97 8.26 8.43 15.48
C ILE A 97 8.18 7.90 14.05
N THR A 98 9.00 6.89 13.74
CA THR A 98 8.93 6.17 12.46
C THR A 98 7.66 5.31 12.41
N MET A 99 6.74 5.66 11.52
CA MET A 99 5.48 4.94 11.31
C MET A 99 5.58 3.95 10.16
N CYS A 100 6.35 4.30 9.12
CA CYS A 100 6.50 3.52 7.90
C CYS A 100 7.88 3.76 7.31
N HIS A 101 8.57 2.69 6.87
CA HIS A 101 9.81 2.83 6.13
C HIS A 101 9.53 3.37 4.73
N HIS A 102 10.43 4.20 4.20
CA HIS A 102 10.35 4.63 2.80
C HIS A 102 10.51 3.42 1.88
N TYR A 103 9.41 3.02 1.23
CA TYR A 103 9.38 1.88 0.31
C TYR A 103 9.31 2.32 -1.16
N TRP A 104 9.47 3.61 -1.46
CA TRP A 104 9.46 4.15 -2.82
C TRP A 104 10.68 5.05 -3.06
N PRO A 105 11.17 5.16 -4.31
CA PRO A 105 12.23 6.12 -4.64
C PRO A 105 11.74 7.56 -4.48
N VAL A 106 12.60 8.42 -3.92
CA VAL A 106 12.35 9.88 -3.88
C VAL A 106 12.55 10.49 -5.27
N GLU A 107 13.50 9.96 -6.04
CA GLU A 107 13.78 10.33 -7.42
C GLU A 107 14.27 9.11 -8.21
N GLY A 108 14.03 9.10 -9.52
CA GLY A 108 14.45 8.01 -10.41
C GLY A 108 13.88 6.65 -10.02
N SER A 109 14.73 5.62 -9.99
CA SER A 109 14.34 4.25 -9.66
C SER A 109 15.05 3.67 -8.44
N ALA A 110 14.36 2.76 -7.76
CA ALA A 110 14.89 1.95 -6.67
C ALA A 110 14.57 0.47 -6.92
N ARG A 111 15.46 -0.42 -6.49
CA ARG A 111 15.30 -1.86 -6.66
C ARG A 111 14.92 -2.53 -5.36
N PHE A 112 13.89 -3.37 -5.42
CA PHE A 112 13.34 -4.17 -4.33
C PHE A 112 13.29 -5.63 -4.80
N ASN A 113 14.35 -6.41 -4.51
CA ASN A 113 14.59 -7.73 -5.10
C ASN A 113 14.50 -7.74 -6.64
N ASP A 114 13.48 -8.40 -7.17
CA ASP A 114 13.21 -8.58 -8.60
C ASP A 114 12.36 -7.45 -9.20
N PHE A 115 12.01 -6.45 -8.39
CA PHE A 115 11.18 -5.34 -8.79
C PHE A 115 11.98 -4.05 -8.85
N GLU A 116 11.95 -3.40 -10.01
CA GLU A 116 12.44 -2.04 -10.17
C GLU A 116 11.23 -1.10 -10.16
N VAL A 117 11.23 -0.16 -9.22
CA VAL A 117 10.18 0.85 -9.03
C VAL A 117 10.75 2.18 -9.46
N ASN A 118 10.17 2.81 -10.47
CA ASN A 118 10.56 4.12 -10.95
C ASN A 118 9.48 5.16 -10.66
N LEU A 119 9.83 6.26 -10.00
CA LEU A 119 8.94 7.39 -9.80
C LEU A 119 8.79 8.14 -11.13
N VAL A 120 7.57 8.18 -11.65
CA VAL A 120 7.24 8.87 -12.92
C VAL A 120 6.80 10.29 -12.65
N SER A 121 5.93 10.48 -11.64
CA SER A 121 5.43 11.79 -11.27
C SER A 121 4.99 11.82 -9.81
N GLU A 122 5.15 12.98 -9.18
CA GLU A 122 4.57 13.32 -7.89
C GLU A 122 3.75 14.60 -8.08
N HIS A 123 2.50 14.58 -7.65
CA HIS A 123 1.60 15.73 -7.72
C HIS A 123 1.02 16.01 -6.33
N ILE A 124 1.30 17.20 -5.82
CA ILE A 124 0.72 17.71 -4.57
C ILE A 124 -0.64 18.32 -4.92
N TRP A 125 -1.72 17.67 -4.47
CA TRP A 125 -3.08 18.13 -4.73
C TRP A 125 -3.55 19.17 -3.71
N SER A 126 -3.17 18.98 -2.45
CA SER A 126 -3.42 19.89 -1.35
C SER A 126 -2.43 19.65 -0.21
N ASP A 127 -2.57 20.40 0.87
CA ASP A 127 -1.83 20.15 2.11
C ASP A 127 -2.19 18.78 2.74
N ASP A 128 -3.33 18.19 2.35
CA ASP A 128 -3.85 16.95 2.93
C ASP A 128 -3.36 15.69 2.21
N TYR A 129 -3.09 15.75 0.90
CA TYR A 129 -2.66 14.58 0.15
C TYR A 129 -1.87 14.90 -1.12
N LEU A 130 -1.07 13.93 -1.52
CA LEU A 130 -0.36 13.90 -2.80
C LEU A 130 -0.60 12.58 -3.52
N VAL A 131 -0.32 12.56 -4.81
CA VAL A 131 -0.42 11.37 -5.65
C VAL A 131 0.91 11.13 -6.35
N ARG A 132 1.39 9.88 -6.30
CA ARG A 132 2.56 9.41 -7.04
C ARG A 132 2.14 8.39 -8.09
N SER A 133 2.78 8.46 -9.24
CA SER A 133 2.70 7.40 -10.25
C SER A 133 4.04 6.71 -10.37
N PHE A 134 4.01 5.39 -10.26
CA PHE A 134 5.17 4.53 -10.36
C PHE A 134 5.07 3.66 -11.61
N TYR A 135 6.22 3.44 -12.23
CA TYR A 135 6.41 2.35 -13.18
C TYR A 135 7.09 1.19 -12.45
N LEU A 136 6.36 0.09 -12.30
CA LEU A 136 6.81 -1.12 -11.63
C LEU A 136 7.21 -2.15 -12.69
N LYS A 137 8.47 -2.57 -12.68
CA LYS A 137 9.01 -3.54 -13.62
C LYS A 137 9.48 -4.79 -12.89
N ASN A 138 8.99 -5.95 -13.31
CA ASN A 138 9.61 -7.21 -12.94
C ASN A 138 10.83 -7.43 -13.84
N VAL A 139 12.02 -7.45 -13.26
CA VAL A 139 13.28 -7.53 -14.02
C VAL A 139 13.60 -8.93 -14.53
N GLN A 140 12.93 -9.97 -14.00
CA GLN A 140 13.08 -11.34 -14.46
C GLN A 140 12.21 -11.60 -15.70
N THR A 141 10.95 -11.14 -15.67
CA THR A 141 10.00 -11.35 -16.79
C THR A 141 9.99 -10.20 -17.78
N MET A 142 10.59 -9.06 -17.43
CA MET A 142 10.55 -7.79 -18.17
C MET A 142 9.15 -7.19 -18.33
N GLU A 143 8.14 -7.76 -17.68
CA GLU A 143 6.80 -7.21 -17.63
C GLU A 143 6.75 -5.94 -16.78
N THR A 144 5.83 -5.04 -17.13
CA THR A 144 5.72 -3.74 -16.49
C THR A 144 4.29 -3.36 -16.19
N ARG A 145 4.08 -2.60 -15.11
CA ARG A 145 2.77 -2.13 -14.65
C ARG A 145 2.89 -0.70 -14.15
N THR A 146 1.78 0.04 -14.25
CA THR A 146 1.66 1.34 -13.59
C THR A 146 1.00 1.14 -12.23
N VAL A 147 1.58 1.73 -11.19
CA VAL A 147 1.03 1.73 -9.83
C VAL A 147 0.86 3.18 -9.38
N THR A 148 -0.34 3.55 -8.96
CA THR A 148 -0.63 4.88 -8.42
C THR A 148 -0.72 4.81 -6.90
N GLN A 149 0.10 5.59 -6.21
CA GLN A 149 0.00 5.76 -4.77
C GLN A 149 -0.71 7.06 -4.47
N PHE A 150 -1.82 6.98 -3.75
CA PHE A 150 -2.46 8.10 -3.11
C PHE A 150 -2.00 8.17 -1.66
N HIS A 151 -1.41 9.30 -1.25
CA HIS A 151 -0.77 9.44 0.05
C HIS A 151 -1.40 10.58 0.83
N PHE A 152 -2.16 10.22 1.85
CA PHE A 152 -2.83 11.13 2.76
C PHE A 152 -1.89 11.50 3.91
N LEU A 153 -1.63 12.81 4.09
CA LEU A 153 -0.57 13.35 4.95
C LEU A 153 -1.09 13.84 6.30
N THR A 154 -2.33 14.33 6.37
CA THR A 154 -2.86 15.07 7.53
C THR A 154 -3.68 14.22 8.51
N TRP A 155 -3.92 12.94 8.22
CA TRP A 155 -4.67 12.06 9.12
C TRP A 155 -3.98 11.92 10.49
N GLY A 156 -2.65 11.90 10.51
CA GLY A 156 -1.82 11.79 11.71
C GLY A 156 -2.01 12.91 12.72
N GLU A 157 -2.21 14.14 12.25
CA GLU A 157 -2.18 15.36 13.07
C GLU A 157 -3.51 15.68 13.77
N LEU A 158 -4.63 15.16 13.26
CA LEU A 158 -5.96 15.59 13.69
C LEU A 158 -6.71 14.60 14.60
N ASN A 159 -6.11 13.45 14.96
CA ASN A 159 -6.76 12.28 15.61
C ASN A 159 -7.96 11.68 14.84
N ASN A 160 -8.58 12.45 13.93
CA ASN A 160 -9.62 12.10 12.97
C ASN A 160 -9.52 13.12 11.80
N PRO A 161 -9.76 12.75 10.54
CA PRO A 161 -9.80 13.72 9.45
C PRO A 161 -10.77 14.88 9.75
N PRO A 162 -10.43 16.12 9.36
CA PRO A 162 -11.16 17.31 9.77
C PRO A 162 -12.60 17.33 9.22
N SER A 163 -12.86 16.59 8.14
CA SER A 163 -14.19 16.13 7.80
C SER A 163 -14.16 14.88 6.93
N ALA A 164 -15.25 14.11 6.92
CA ALA A 164 -15.45 13.00 5.99
C ALA A 164 -15.36 13.44 4.52
N LYS A 165 -15.58 14.72 4.22
CA LYS A 165 -15.47 15.28 2.86
C LYS A 165 -14.07 15.09 2.28
N VAL A 166 -13.01 15.29 3.06
CA VAL A 166 -11.62 15.14 2.58
C VAL A 166 -11.33 13.68 2.19
N LEU A 167 -11.90 12.72 2.92
CA LEU A 167 -11.82 11.30 2.58
C LEU A 167 -12.68 10.91 1.37
N LEU A 168 -13.85 11.55 1.24
CA LEU A 168 -14.76 11.31 0.13
C LEU A 168 -14.25 11.93 -1.17
N ASP A 169 -13.57 13.07 -1.10
CA ASP A 169 -12.92 13.71 -2.25
C ASP A 169 -11.68 12.91 -2.68
N PHE A 170 -10.96 12.29 -1.74
CA PHE A 170 -9.88 11.33 -2.03
C PHE A 170 -10.37 10.04 -2.72
N ARG A 171 -11.62 9.64 -2.47
CA ARG A 171 -12.22 8.44 -3.08
C ARG A 171 -12.69 8.66 -4.52
N ARG A 172 -12.97 9.89 -4.91
CA ARG A 172 -13.58 10.25 -6.22
C ARG A 172 -12.53 10.40 -7.30
#